data_AF-L9W8D9-F1
#
_entry.id   AF-L9W8D9-F1
#
_cell.length_a   1.000
_cell.length_b   1.000
_cell.length_c   1.000
_cell.angle_alpha   90.00
_cell.angle_beta   90.00
_cell.angle_gamma   90.00
#
_symmetry.space_group_name_H-M   'P 1'
#
loop_
_entity.id
_entity.type
_entity.pdbx_description
1 polymer ?
#
loop_
_entity_poly.entity_id
_entity_poly.type
_entity_poly.pdbx_seq_one_letter_code
_entity_poly.pdbx_strand_id
1 'polypeptide(L)'
;MPEQSAHSQSVTLSLPLEEQWTLHHVLLDRIEQERTATDPTTVDPPPVEVFQAFETLDAGHARFTIAQLDAIQTILAEYHHSPTWWELERPQLEELLYRVSSAIDGFEPALSAD
;
A
#
# COMPACT_ATOMS: atom_id res chain seq x y z
N MET A 1 21.91 -0.99 17.11
CA MET A 1 21.30 -1.20 15.79
C MET A 1 19.93 -1.87 15.99
N PRO A 2 18.85 -1.13 16.32
CA PRO A 2 17.53 -1.72 16.59
C PRO A 2 16.51 -1.51 15.44
N GLU A 3 16.94 -1.32 14.19
CA GLU A 3 16.05 -0.93 13.09
C GLU A 3 15.61 -2.12 12.21
N GLN A 4 16.31 -3.26 12.26
CA GLN A 4 15.98 -4.42 11.42
C GLN A 4 14.73 -5.20 11.88
N SER A 5 14.30 -5.05 13.12
CA SER A 5 13.19 -5.85 13.67
C SER A 5 11.82 -5.33 13.25
N ALA A 6 11.64 -4.02 13.09
CA ALA A 6 10.37 -3.40 12.73
C ALA A 6 9.94 -3.75 11.29
N HIS A 7 10.89 -3.87 10.36
CA HIS A 7 10.61 -4.16 8.94
C HIS A 7 10.12 -5.59 8.66
N SER A 8 10.36 -6.54 9.57
CA SER A 8 9.89 -7.93 9.43
C SER A 8 8.58 -8.19 10.18
N GLN A 9 8.10 -7.23 10.96
CA GLN A 9 6.83 -7.37 11.66
C GLN A 9 5.69 -7.17 10.67
N SER A 10 4.71 -8.08 10.78
CA SER A 10 3.58 -8.13 9.87
C SER A 10 2.29 -7.86 10.62
N VAL A 11 1.46 -7.02 10.01
CA VAL A 11 0.15 -6.59 10.48
C VAL A 11 -0.90 -7.19 9.57
N THR A 12 -1.94 -7.76 10.15
CA THR A 12 -3.08 -8.26 9.39
C THR A 12 -4.10 -7.15 9.26
N LEU A 13 -4.38 -6.72 8.04
CA LEU A 13 -5.49 -5.82 7.74
C LEU A 13 -6.76 -6.65 7.57
N SER A 14 -7.83 -6.21 8.24
CA SER A 14 -9.17 -6.72 7.95
C SER A 14 -9.78 -5.82 6.88
N LEU A 15 -9.65 -6.23 5.62
CA LEU A 15 -10.22 -5.54 4.47
C LEU A 15 -11.52 -6.25 4.05
N PRO A 16 -12.65 -5.53 3.90
CA PRO A 16 -13.80 -6.05 3.18
C PRO A 16 -13.43 -6.29 1.71
N LEU A 17 -14.22 -7.12 1.05
CA LEU A 17 -13.95 -7.57 -0.31
C LEU A 17 -13.80 -6.41 -1.30
N GLU A 18 -14.63 -5.37 -1.18
CA GLU A 18 -14.57 -4.17 -2.02
C GLU A 18 -13.23 -3.42 -1.85
N GLU A 19 -12.82 -3.13 -0.61
CA GLU A 19 -11.51 -2.52 -0.31
C GLU A 19 -10.34 -3.39 -0.83
N GLN A 20 -10.45 -4.72 -0.74
CA GLN A 20 -9.44 -5.66 -1.26
C GLN A 20 -9.31 -5.59 -2.79
N TRP A 21 -10.44 -5.51 -3.50
CA TRP A 21 -10.44 -5.35 -4.97
C TRP A 21 -9.88 -4.00 -5.39
N THR A 22 -10.26 -2.92 -4.71
CA THR A 22 -9.71 -1.58 -5.00
C THR A 22 -8.20 -1.56 -4.79
N LEU A 23 -7.70 -2.10 -3.67
CA LEU A 23 -6.26 -2.18 -3.43
C LEU A 23 -5.55 -3.05 -4.47
N HIS A 24 -6.13 -4.19 -4.84
CA HIS A 24 -5.58 -5.05 -5.90
C HIS A 24 -5.47 -4.30 -7.23
N HIS A 25 -6.51 -3.59 -7.66
CA HIS A 25 -6.49 -2.82 -8.90
C HIS A 25 -5.48 -1.66 -8.88
N VAL A 26 -5.36 -0.95 -7.75
CA VAL A 26 -4.38 0.15 -7.62
C VAL A 26 -2.96 -0.38 -7.75
N LEU A 27 -2.63 -1.48 -7.06
CA LEU A 27 -1.28 -2.06 -7.14
C LEU A 27 -1.01 -2.63 -8.53
N LEU A 28 -1.99 -3.29 -9.15
CA LEU A 28 -1.87 -3.80 -10.52
C LEU A 28 -1.62 -2.67 -11.51
N ASP A 29 -2.43 -1.61 -11.46
CA ASP A 29 -2.30 -0.45 -12.35
C ASP A 29 -0.92 0.20 -12.19
N ARG A 30 -0.41 0.34 -10.96
CA ARG A 30 0.93 0.91 -10.73
C ARG A 30 2.06 0.06 -11.33
N ILE A 31 1.94 -1.27 -11.23
CA ILE A 31 2.87 -2.23 -11.84
C ILE A 31 2.76 -2.16 -13.37
N GLU A 32 1.55 -2.04 -13.91
CA GLU A 32 1.33 -1.91 -15.35
C GLU A 32 1.80 -0.56 -15.89
N GLN A 33 1.71 0.53 -15.14
CA GLN A 33 2.24 1.84 -15.53
C GLN A 33 3.75 1.79 -15.78
N GLU A 34 4.52 1.08 -14.93
CA GLU A 34 5.95 0.86 -15.19
C GLU A 34 6.18 0.08 -16.49
N ARG A 35 5.42 -1.02 -16.69
CA ARG A 35 5.57 -1.89 -17.86
C ARG A 35 5.14 -1.23 -19.16
N THR A 36 4.18 -0.32 -19.12
CA THR A 36 3.61 0.37 -20.29
C THR A 36 4.22 1.74 -20.53
N ALA A 37 5.00 2.28 -19.57
CA ALA A 37 5.77 3.50 -19.73
C ALA A 37 6.68 3.38 -20.96
N THR A 38 6.38 4.19 -21.98
CA THR A 38 7.19 4.25 -23.20
C THR A 38 8.54 4.90 -22.94
N ASP A 39 8.65 5.70 -21.87
CA ASP A 39 9.89 6.32 -21.43
C ASP A 39 10.16 6.01 -19.93
N PRO A 40 11.24 5.30 -19.61
CA PRO A 40 11.54 4.86 -18.24
C PRO A 40 11.99 6.01 -17.31
N THR A 41 12.15 7.23 -17.84
CA THR A 41 12.47 8.41 -17.02
C THR A 41 11.21 9.15 -16.54
N THR A 42 10.05 8.78 -17.08
CA THR A 42 8.77 9.46 -16.79
C THR A 42 7.98 8.81 -15.65
N VAL A 43 8.26 7.54 -15.35
CA VAL A 43 7.60 6.77 -14.29
C VAL A 43 8.69 6.14 -13.43
N ASP A 44 8.71 6.49 -12.15
CA ASP A 44 9.62 5.85 -11.20
C ASP A 44 9.23 4.38 -11.05
N PRO A 45 10.17 3.43 -10.97
CA PRO A 45 9.83 2.03 -10.73
C PRO A 45 9.18 1.87 -9.35
N PRO A 46 8.07 1.12 -9.22
CA PRO A 46 7.50 0.84 -7.91
C PRO A 46 8.49 0.06 -7.05
N PRO A 47 8.52 0.31 -5.73
CA PRO A 47 9.39 -0.43 -4.82
C PRO A 47 9.01 -1.92 -4.78
N VAL A 48 9.97 -2.79 -4.46
CA VAL A 48 9.76 -4.26 -4.44
C VAL A 48 8.63 -4.66 -3.48
N GLU A 49 8.41 -3.87 -2.44
CA GLU A 49 7.34 -4.01 -1.46
C GLU A 49 5.95 -3.93 -2.11
N VAL A 50 5.75 -3.14 -3.18
CA VAL A 50 4.48 -3.07 -3.93
C VAL A 50 4.18 -4.39 -4.62
N PHE A 51 5.19 -5.01 -5.23
CA PHE A 51 5.04 -6.32 -5.87
C PHE A 51 4.71 -7.40 -4.84
N GLN A 52 5.42 -7.41 -3.70
CA GLN A 52 5.17 -8.39 -2.65
C GLN A 52 3.79 -8.20 -2.00
N ALA A 53 3.35 -6.95 -1.82
CA ALA A 53 2.01 -6.64 -1.35
C ALA A 53 0.94 -7.13 -2.34
N PHE A 54 1.16 -6.92 -3.64
CA PHE A 54 0.29 -7.43 -4.69
C PHE A 54 0.20 -8.96 -4.67
N GLU A 55 1.34 -9.67 -4.62
CA GLU A 55 1.35 -11.14 -4.53
C GLU A 55 0.64 -11.66 -3.28
N THR A 56 0.79 -10.95 -2.16
CA THR A 56 0.10 -11.28 -0.90
C THR A 56 -1.41 -11.18 -1.07
N LEU A 57 -1.90 -10.10 -1.70
CA LEU A 57 -3.32 -9.90 -1.98
C LEU A 57 -3.88 -10.89 -2.99
N ASP A 58 -3.12 -11.18 -4.05
CA ASP A 58 -3.49 -12.13 -5.10
C ASP A 58 -3.61 -13.56 -4.54
N ALA A 59 -2.75 -13.92 -3.59
CA ALA A 59 -2.86 -15.16 -2.82
C ALA A 59 -4.06 -15.20 -1.85
N GLY A 60 -4.85 -14.12 -1.76
CA GLY A 60 -5.99 -14.00 -0.86
C GLY A 60 -5.60 -13.73 0.59
N HIS A 61 -4.38 -13.25 0.83
CA HIS A 61 -3.89 -12.88 2.15
C HIS A 61 -3.95 -11.35 2.34
N ALA A 62 -4.22 -10.93 3.57
CA ALA A 62 -4.25 -9.51 3.95
C ALA A 62 -3.25 -9.23 5.08
N ARG A 63 -2.11 -9.94 5.07
CA ARG A 63 -1.05 -9.81 6.08
C ARG A 63 0.17 -9.17 5.44
N PHE A 64 0.45 -7.92 5.82
CA PHE A 64 1.50 -7.11 5.22
C PHE A 64 2.58 -6.78 6.23
N THR A 65 3.82 -6.61 5.78
CA THR A 65 4.88 -6.02 6.60
C THR A 65 4.69 -4.51 6.71
N ILE A 66 5.33 -3.86 7.69
CA ILE A 66 5.31 -2.39 7.80
C ILE A 66 5.86 -1.73 6.53
N ALA A 67 6.93 -2.29 5.94
CA ALA A 67 7.49 -1.79 4.69
C ALA A 67 6.49 -1.89 3.51
N GLN A 68 5.71 -2.98 3.47
CA GLN A 68 4.62 -3.13 2.50
C GLN A 68 3.50 -2.13 2.75
N LEU A 69 3.10 -1.89 4.00
CA LEU A 69 2.07 -0.91 4.34
C LEU A 69 2.50 0.52 4.00
N ASP A 70 3.76 0.89 4.24
CA ASP A 70 4.32 2.20 3.89
C ASP A 70 4.35 2.42 2.38
N ALA A 71 4.76 1.40 1.62
CA ALA A 71 4.72 1.41 0.17
C ALA A 71 3.27 1.53 -0.35
N ILE A 72 2.34 0.74 0.19
CA ILE A 72 0.91 0.83 -0.13
C ILE A 72 0.39 2.24 0.16
N GLN A 73 0.69 2.81 1.34
CA GLN A 73 0.25 4.15 1.73
C GLN A 73 0.73 5.21 0.74
N THR A 74 1.98 5.12 0.31
CA THR A 74 2.57 6.04 -0.68
C THR A 74 1.80 5.98 -2.00
N ILE A 75 1.59 4.77 -2.54
CA ILE A 75 0.84 4.60 -3.79
C ILE A 75 -0.60 5.12 -3.65
N LEU A 76 -1.29 4.80 -2.56
CA LEU A 76 -2.65 5.27 -2.33
C LEU A 76 -2.73 6.79 -2.25
N ALA A 77 -1.75 7.45 -1.63
CA ALA A 77 -1.67 8.90 -1.59
C ALA A 77 -1.47 9.49 -3.00
N GLU A 78 -0.59 8.90 -3.82
CA GLU A 78 -0.40 9.31 -5.21
C GLU A 78 -1.69 9.20 -6.03
N TYR A 79 -2.41 8.07 -5.90
CA TYR A 79 -3.67 7.83 -6.61
C TYR A 79 -4.80 8.73 -6.11
N HIS A 80 -4.84 9.05 -4.82
CA HIS A 80 -5.80 10.02 -4.26
C HIS A 80 -5.62 11.43 -4.86
N HIS A 81 -4.38 11.82 -5.13
CA HIS A 81 -4.04 13.09 -5.79
C HIS A 81 -4.14 13.04 -7.32
N SER A 82 -4.25 11.85 -7.91
CA SER A 82 -4.33 11.69 -9.36
C SER A 82 -5.72 12.10 -9.90
N PRO A 83 -5.80 12.97 -10.91
CA PRO A 83 -7.06 13.38 -11.51
C PRO A 83 -7.65 12.32 -12.46
N THR A 84 -6.90 11.28 -12.79
CA THR A 84 -7.29 10.26 -13.77
C THR A 84 -7.83 8.97 -13.16
N TRP A 85 -7.64 8.75 -11.86
CA TRP A 85 -8.19 7.56 -11.18
C TRP A 85 -9.64 7.79 -10.76
N TRP A 86 -10.50 6.79 -10.98
CA TRP A 86 -11.96 6.94 -10.98
C TRP A 86 -12.50 7.71 -9.76
N GLU A 87 -13.14 8.86 -10.01
CA GLU A 87 -13.84 9.67 -9.00
C GLU A 87 -14.90 8.88 -8.21
N LEU A 88 -15.37 7.75 -8.76
CA LEU A 88 -16.33 6.83 -8.13
C LEU A 88 -15.72 6.00 -6.99
N GLU A 89 -14.40 5.79 -6.98
CA GLU A 89 -13.69 5.00 -5.96
C GLU A 89 -12.92 5.86 -4.95
N ARG A 90 -12.94 7.20 -5.10
CA ARG A 90 -12.30 8.13 -4.15
C ARG A 90 -12.67 7.90 -2.67
N PRO A 91 -13.95 7.68 -2.29
CA PRO A 91 -14.27 7.40 -0.88
C PRO A 91 -13.67 6.08 -0.38
N GLN A 92 -13.56 5.08 -1.26
CA GLN A 92 -12.96 3.77 -0.92
C GLN A 92 -11.45 3.90 -0.78
N LEU A 93 -10.79 4.69 -1.63
CA LEU A 93 -9.37 5.04 -1.49
C LEU A 93 -9.09 5.80 -0.18
N GLU A 94 -9.94 6.76 0.19
CA GLU A 94 -9.78 7.51 1.44
C GLU A 94 -9.92 6.59 2.67
N GLU A 95 -10.92 5.72 2.67
CA GLU A 95 -11.12 4.74 3.75
C GLU A 95 -9.94 3.76 3.85
N LEU A 96 -9.46 3.27 2.70
CA LEU A 96 -8.31 2.38 2.63
C LEU A 96 -7.03 3.07 3.13
N LEU A 97 -6.80 4.33 2.72
CA LEU A 97 -5.66 5.13 3.19
C LEU A 97 -5.72 5.36 4.70
N TYR A 98 -6.90 5.68 5.24
CA TYR A 98 -7.11 5.84 6.67
C TYR A 98 -6.81 4.53 7.43
N ARG A 99 -7.28 3.39 6.90
CA ARG A 99 -7.09 2.08 7.53
C ARG A 99 -5.62 1.64 7.51
N VAL A 100 -4.92 1.83 6.40
CA VAL A 100 -3.47 1.56 6.29
C VAL A 100 -2.69 2.47 7.23
N SER A 101 -3.00 3.77 7.26
CA SER A 101 -2.35 4.73 8.17
C SER A 101 -2.58 4.38 9.63
N SER A 102 -3.81 4.00 10.00
CA SER A 102 -4.15 3.57 11.35
C SER A 102 -3.44 2.27 11.74
N ALA A 103 -3.18 1.37 10.79
CA ALA A 103 -2.44 0.13 11.03
C ALA A 103 -0.94 0.38 11.25
N ILE A 104 -0.38 1.40 10.59
CA ILE A 104 1.00 1.86 10.81
C ILE A 104 1.12 2.59 12.15
N ASP A 105 0.19 3.52 12.45
CA ASP A 105 0.17 4.29 13.71
C ASP A 105 -0.11 3.41 14.93
N GLY A 106 -1.07 2.49 14.82
CA GLY A 106 -1.35 1.50 15.87
C GLY A 106 -0.21 0.51 16.10
N PHE A 107 0.79 0.49 15.22
CA PHE A 107 2.04 -0.25 15.38
C PHE A 107 3.16 0.58 15.99
N GLU A 108 3.04 1.92 16.14
CA GLU A 108 4.04 2.72 16.86
C GLU A 108 4.35 2.02 18.19
N PRO A 109 5.57 1.46 18.35
CA PRO A 109 5.91 0.73 19.56
C PRO A 109 5.92 1.79 20.64
N ALA A 110 4.86 1.78 21.48
CA ALA A 110 4.64 2.70 22.59
C ALA A 110 5.97 3.33 23.02
N LEU A 111 6.22 4.55 22.54
CA LEU A 111 7.44 5.29 22.84
C LEU A 111 7.54 5.29 24.35
N SER A 112 8.46 4.46 24.85
CA SER A 112 8.69 4.30 26.26
C SER A 112 9.21 5.63 26.75
N ALA A 113 8.34 6.37 27.43
CA ALA A 113 8.74 7.46 28.29
C ALA A 113 9.60 6.84 29.41
N ASP A 114 10.90 7.09 29.35
CA ASP A 114 11.83 7.01 30.49
C ASP A 114 12.35 8.42 30.79
#